data_AF-A0A2V8YJ55-F1
#
_entry.id   AF-A0A2V8YJ55-F1
#
_cell.length_a   1.000
_cell.length_b   1.000
_cell.length_c   1.000
_cell.angle_alpha   90.00
_cell.angle_beta   90.00
_cell.angle_gamma   90.00
#
_symmetry.space_group_name_H-M   'P 1'
#
loop_
_entity.id
_entity.type
_entity.pdbx_description
1 polymer ?
#
loop_
_entity_poly.entity_id
_entity_poly.type
_entity_poly.pdbx_seq_one_letter_code
_entity_poly.pdbx_strand_id
1 'polypeptide(L)'
;MFETCVVPRTAVVWLSSGGSTGPKPIIQPPSITAQPTNQIVAVGQTAAFIAGASGTPPLNYQWNKKGTAISGAISTSYTTPPAALGDDGATFTMTVTSAINSATSMATALKVLPAPPPQAGDLRFQQVDAPY
;
A
#
# COMPACT_ATOMS: atom_id res chain seq x y z
N MET A 1 -75.73 -16.97 2.24
CA MET A 1 -74.74 -17.25 3.29
C MET A 1 -73.79 -18.30 2.76
N PHE A 2 -72.50 -17.99 2.79
CA PHE A 2 -71.38 -18.73 2.22
C PHE A 2 -70.84 -19.73 3.23
N GLU A 3 -70.42 -20.92 2.81
CA GLU A 3 -69.30 -21.59 3.48
C GLU A 3 -68.48 -22.39 2.49
N THR A 4 -67.17 -22.12 2.54
CA THR A 4 -66.15 -22.42 1.55
C THR A 4 -65.61 -23.82 1.77
N CYS A 5 -65.71 -24.69 0.75
CA CYS A 5 -65.07 -26.00 0.75
C CYS A 5 -63.55 -25.82 0.57
N VAL A 6 -62.78 -26.05 1.63
CA VAL A 6 -61.31 -26.11 1.57
C VAL A 6 -60.91 -27.44 0.96
N VAL A 7 -60.50 -27.43 -0.32
CA VAL A 7 -59.88 -28.57 -1.00
C VAL A 7 -58.42 -28.72 -0.54
N PRO A 8 -58.02 -29.87 0.04
CA PRO A 8 -56.61 -30.13 0.31
C PRO A 8 -55.94 -30.56 -1.00
N ARG A 9 -55.18 -29.66 -1.62
CA ARG A 9 -54.32 -30.04 -2.75
C ARG A 9 -52.99 -30.54 -2.21
N THR A 10 -52.87 -31.85 -2.15
CA THR A 10 -51.60 -32.58 -1.97
C THR A 10 -50.67 -32.22 -3.11
N ALA A 11 -49.76 -31.27 -2.88
CA ALA A 11 -48.63 -31.02 -3.77
C ALA A 11 -47.51 -31.98 -3.38
N VAL A 12 -47.35 -33.07 -4.13
CA VAL A 12 -46.08 -33.79 -4.16
C VAL A 12 -45.09 -32.91 -4.92
N VAL A 13 -44.20 -32.25 -4.18
CA VAL A 13 -43.03 -31.57 -4.74
C VAL A 13 -41.84 -32.49 -4.55
N TRP A 14 -41.30 -33.00 -5.66
CA TRP A 14 -39.94 -33.51 -5.71
C TRP A 14 -39.06 -32.42 -6.32
N LEU A 15 -38.04 -31.96 -5.59
CA LEU A 15 -36.69 -31.63 -6.06
C LEU A 15 -35.86 -31.09 -4.89
N SER A 16 -34.79 -31.80 -4.62
CA SER A 16 -33.78 -31.64 -3.59
C SER A 16 -33.13 -30.27 -3.62
N SER A 17 -33.00 -29.61 -2.46
CA SER A 17 -31.94 -28.63 -2.24
C SER A 17 -31.22 -29.01 -0.96
N GLY A 18 -30.13 -29.77 -1.10
CA GLY A 18 -29.25 -30.11 0.00
C GLY A 18 -28.88 -28.84 0.75
N GLY A 19 -29.22 -28.78 2.03
CA GLY A 19 -28.67 -27.76 2.92
C GLY A 19 -27.17 -27.95 2.92
N SER A 20 -26.44 -27.01 2.31
CA SER A 20 -24.99 -26.92 2.43
C SER A 20 -24.66 -26.74 3.91
N THR A 21 -24.39 -27.85 4.60
CA THR A 21 -23.78 -27.92 5.93
C THR A 21 -22.27 -27.67 5.87
N GLY A 22 -21.77 -27.17 4.73
CA GLY A 22 -20.40 -26.72 4.61
C GLY A 22 -20.18 -25.48 5.48
N PRO A 23 -19.04 -25.36 6.18
CA PRO A 23 -18.70 -24.14 6.89
C PRO A 23 -18.71 -22.96 5.91
N LYS A 24 -19.52 -21.93 6.18
CA LYS A 24 -19.46 -20.66 5.46
C LYS A 24 -18.02 -20.13 5.58
N PRO A 25 -17.31 -19.83 4.48
CA PRO A 25 -15.96 -19.28 4.56
C PRO A 25 -15.97 -18.01 5.41
N ILE A 26 -15.14 -17.99 6.46
CA ILE A 26 -14.88 -16.77 7.22
C ILE A 26 -13.98 -15.87 6.37
N ILE A 27 -14.49 -14.70 5.99
CA ILE A 27 -13.72 -13.69 5.28
C ILE A 27 -13.36 -12.59 6.27
N GLN A 28 -12.07 -12.47 6.56
CA GLN A 28 -11.50 -11.47 7.43
C GLN A 28 -11.25 -10.17 6.65
N PRO A 29 -11.72 -9.01 7.15
CA PRO A 29 -11.44 -7.72 6.52
C PRO A 29 -9.92 -7.43 6.55
N PRO A 30 -9.39 -6.75 5.53
CA PRO A 30 -7.99 -6.35 5.51
C PRO A 30 -7.67 -5.42 6.67
N SER A 31 -6.49 -5.60 7.26
CA SER A 31 -5.96 -4.78 8.34
C SER A 31 -4.46 -4.58 8.15
N ILE A 32 -4.00 -3.35 8.39
CA ILE A 32 -2.58 -3.00 8.34
C ILE A 32 -1.91 -3.49 9.63
N THR A 33 -0.97 -4.41 9.51
CA THR A 33 -0.25 -5.03 10.63
C THR A 33 1.11 -4.37 10.91
N ALA A 34 1.69 -3.72 9.90
CA ALA A 34 2.92 -2.94 10.06
C ALA A 34 2.81 -1.64 9.26
N GLN A 35 3.05 -0.52 9.93
CA GLN A 35 3.04 0.80 9.32
C GLN A 35 4.39 1.10 8.67
N PRO A 36 4.41 1.83 7.54
CA PRO A 36 5.66 2.28 6.95
C PRO A 36 6.28 3.41 7.78
N THR A 37 7.61 3.50 7.75
CA THR A 37 8.37 4.49 8.52
C THR A 37 8.95 5.57 7.62
N ASN A 38 9.11 6.77 8.18
CA ASN A 38 9.70 7.90 7.47
C ASN A 38 11.13 7.59 7.04
N GLN A 39 11.50 8.09 5.86
CA GLN A 39 12.82 7.85 5.26
C GLN A 39 13.53 9.19 5.05
N ILE A 40 14.83 9.19 5.28
CA ILE A 40 15.72 10.32 4.99
C ILE A 40 16.80 9.82 4.05
N VAL A 41 16.88 10.40 2.85
CA VAL A 41 17.85 10.00 1.83
C VAL A 41 18.49 11.23 1.19
N ALA A 42 19.72 11.11 0.70
CA ALA A 42 20.32 12.16 -0.11
C ALA A 42 19.72 12.16 -1.53
N VAL A 43 19.78 13.31 -2.21
CA VAL A 43 19.42 13.40 -3.62
C VAL A 43 20.18 12.35 -4.45
N GLY A 44 19.47 11.68 -5.35
CA GLY A 44 20.01 10.59 -6.16
C GLY A 44 20.03 9.21 -5.49
N GLN A 45 19.68 9.10 -4.20
CA GLN A 45 19.52 7.81 -3.51
C GLN A 45 18.07 7.33 -3.54
N THR A 46 17.85 6.03 -3.39
CA THR A 46 16.52 5.42 -3.32
C THR A 46 16.06 5.23 -1.88
N ALA A 47 14.78 5.41 -1.60
CA ALA A 47 14.17 5.07 -0.31
C ALA A 47 13.31 3.80 -0.44
N ALA A 48 13.30 2.96 0.59
CA ALA A 48 12.45 1.79 0.67
C ALA A 48 11.36 1.98 1.73
N PHE A 49 10.11 1.76 1.34
CA PHE A 49 8.96 1.75 2.23
C PHE A 49 8.40 0.34 2.31
N ILE A 50 8.07 -0.10 3.51
CA ILE A 50 7.55 -1.44 3.76
C ILE A 50 6.32 -1.30 4.64
N ALA A 51 5.24 -1.96 4.27
CA ALA A 51 4.03 -2.04 5.08
C ALA A 51 3.47 -3.46 5.03
N GLY A 52 2.96 -3.91 6.18
CA GLY A 52 2.39 -5.24 6.36
C GLY A 52 0.88 -5.17 6.39
N ALA A 53 0.21 -6.16 5.80
CA ALA A 53 -1.23 -6.32 5.94
C ALA A 53 -1.64 -7.79 6.07
N SER A 54 -2.78 -8.00 6.71
CA SER A 54 -3.43 -9.29 6.91
C SER A 54 -4.89 -9.21 6.47
N GLY A 55 -5.54 -10.35 6.24
CA GLY A 55 -6.93 -10.46 5.79
C GLY A 55 -7.12 -11.72 4.95
N THR A 56 -8.35 -11.99 4.55
CA THR A 56 -8.62 -13.14 3.67
C THR A 56 -8.19 -12.81 2.24
N PRO A 57 -7.32 -13.64 1.61
CA PRO A 57 -6.94 -13.47 0.22
C PRO A 57 -8.13 -13.60 -0.75
N PRO A 58 -8.08 -12.99 -1.94
CA PRO A 58 -6.96 -12.20 -2.47
C PRO A 58 -6.87 -10.80 -1.84
N LEU A 59 -5.65 -10.40 -1.49
CA LEU A 59 -5.32 -9.03 -1.06
C LEU A 59 -4.62 -8.31 -2.21
N ASN A 60 -5.11 -7.12 -2.54
CA ASN A 60 -4.54 -6.27 -3.57
C ASN A 60 -3.84 -5.10 -2.88
N TYR A 61 -2.57 -4.90 -3.16
CA TYR A 61 -1.79 -3.79 -2.61
C TYR A 61 -1.65 -2.69 -3.65
N GLN A 62 -1.62 -1.45 -3.20
CA GLN A 62 -1.33 -0.30 -4.04
C GLN A 62 -0.63 0.78 -3.20
N TRP A 63 0.55 1.19 -3.63
CA TRP A 63 1.21 2.37 -3.07
C TRP A 63 0.72 3.65 -3.75
N ASN A 64 0.57 4.70 -2.95
CA ASN A 64 0.19 6.02 -3.40
C ASN A 64 1.24 7.03 -2.95
N LYS A 65 1.57 7.99 -3.81
CA LYS A 65 2.41 9.15 -3.53
C LYS A 65 1.55 10.39 -3.55
N LYS A 66 1.51 11.15 -2.45
CA LYS A 66 0.67 12.35 -2.30
C LYS A 66 -0.79 12.09 -2.72
N GLY A 67 -1.32 10.90 -2.38
CA GLY A 67 -2.68 10.45 -2.73
C GLY A 67 -2.83 9.83 -4.13
N THR A 68 -1.87 9.99 -5.04
CA THR A 68 -1.93 9.43 -6.40
C THR A 68 -1.33 8.03 -6.44
N ALA A 69 -2.02 7.07 -7.06
CA ALA A 69 -1.52 5.70 -7.19
C ALA A 69 -0.23 5.65 -8.03
N ILE A 70 0.76 4.89 -7.54
CA ILE A 70 2.03 4.65 -8.23
C ILE A 70 1.86 3.41 -9.11
N SER A 71 1.99 3.57 -10.42
CA SER A 71 1.83 2.46 -11.36
C SER A 71 2.80 1.31 -11.04
N GLY A 72 2.29 0.07 -11.00
CA GLY A 72 3.07 -1.14 -10.74
C GLY A 72 3.48 -1.36 -9.27
N ALA A 73 3.22 -0.42 -8.36
CA ALA A 73 3.58 -0.55 -6.95
C ALA A 73 2.52 -1.37 -6.17
N ILE A 74 2.48 -2.67 -6.44
CA ILE A 74 1.47 -3.62 -5.92
C ILE A 74 2.02 -4.64 -4.91
N SER A 75 3.17 -4.33 -4.31
CA SER A 75 3.82 -5.18 -3.31
C SER A 75 3.78 -4.55 -1.93
N THR A 76 4.03 -5.34 -0.88
CA THR A 76 4.17 -4.87 0.51
C THR A 76 5.38 -3.97 0.72
N SER A 77 6.33 -3.99 -0.21
CA SER A 77 7.44 -3.05 -0.28
C SER A 77 7.36 -2.19 -1.56
N TYR A 78 7.81 -0.96 -1.44
CA TYR A 78 8.00 -0.05 -2.56
C TYR A 78 9.34 0.67 -2.41
N THR A 79 10.16 0.60 -3.45
CA THR A 79 11.40 1.36 -3.55
C THR A 79 11.18 2.52 -4.51
N THR A 80 11.47 3.74 -4.04
CA THR A 80 11.37 4.92 -4.90
C THR A 80 12.43 4.87 -5.99
N PRO A 81 12.19 5.52 -7.15
CA PRO A 81 13.27 5.97 -8.01
C PRO A 81 14.28 6.85 -7.23
N PRO A 82 15.46 7.15 -7.82
CA PRO A 82 16.40 8.10 -7.25
C PRO A 82 15.71 9.39 -6.85
N ALA A 83 15.80 9.75 -5.56
CA ALA A 83 15.07 10.87 -5.00
C ALA A 83 15.54 12.19 -5.61
N ALA A 84 14.60 13.01 -6.06
CA ALA A 84 14.85 14.37 -6.48
C ALA A 84 14.52 15.35 -5.35
N LEU A 85 15.10 16.55 -5.36
CA LEU A 85 14.75 17.59 -4.38
C LEU A 85 13.25 17.96 -4.40
N GLY A 86 12.58 17.80 -5.53
CA GLY A 86 11.12 17.99 -5.64
C GLY A 86 10.27 16.92 -4.93
N ASP A 87 10.90 15.81 -4.51
CA ASP A 87 10.26 14.77 -3.72
C ASP A 87 10.33 15.04 -2.22
N ASP A 88 11.03 16.09 -1.77
CA ASP A 88 11.09 16.47 -0.36
C ASP A 88 9.68 16.72 0.20
N GLY A 89 9.38 16.08 1.32
CA GLY A 89 8.07 16.12 1.95
C GLY A 89 6.98 15.32 1.22
N ALA A 90 7.33 14.52 0.21
CA ALA A 90 6.37 13.60 -0.39
C ALA A 90 5.89 12.57 0.62
N THR A 91 4.58 12.36 0.67
CA THR A 91 3.96 11.35 1.52
C THR A 91 3.64 10.08 0.73
N PHE A 92 3.87 8.93 1.36
CA PHE A 92 3.56 7.62 0.81
C PHE A 92 2.57 6.91 1.72
N THR A 93 1.59 6.25 1.11
CA THR A 93 0.58 5.43 1.79
C THR A 93 0.39 4.13 1.03
N MET A 94 0.17 3.03 1.72
CA MET A 94 -0.25 1.77 1.12
C MET A 94 -1.75 1.56 1.36
N THR A 95 -2.50 1.32 0.28
CA THR A 95 -3.89 0.88 0.34
C THR A 95 -3.93 -0.62 0.06
N VAL A 96 -4.65 -1.36 0.91
CA VAL A 96 -4.88 -2.80 0.75
C VAL A 96 -6.36 -3.05 0.57
N THR A 97 -6.72 -3.67 -0.55
CA THR A 97 -8.11 -3.93 -0.91
C THR A 97 -8.37 -5.43 -0.93
N SER A 98 -9.42 -5.85 -0.24
CA SER A 98 -9.97 -7.20 -0.28
C SER A 98 -11.37 -7.17 -0.90
N ALA A 99 -12.00 -8.33 -1.04
CA ALA A 99 -13.35 -8.47 -1.58
C ALA A 99 -14.44 -7.77 -0.76
N ILE A 100 -14.16 -7.45 0.52
CA ILE A 100 -15.13 -6.80 1.42
C ILE A 100 -14.91 -5.29 1.51
N ASN A 101 -13.67 -4.87 1.78
CA ASN A 101 -13.33 -3.47 2.04
C ASN A 101 -11.85 -3.18 1.73
N SER A 102 -11.43 -1.95 2.04
CA SER A 102 -10.03 -1.52 1.96
C SER A 102 -9.53 -0.98 3.30
N ALA A 103 -8.25 -1.18 3.57
CA ALA A 103 -7.51 -0.56 4.67
C ALA A 103 -6.33 0.25 4.15
N THR A 104 -6.10 1.43 4.72
CA THR A 104 -5.00 2.33 4.30
C THR A 104 -4.01 2.51 5.44
N SER A 105 -2.71 2.48 5.13
CA SER A 105 -1.65 2.74 6.09
C SER A 105 -1.62 4.21 6.52
N MET A 106 -0.88 4.49 7.59
CA MET A 106 -0.46 5.84 7.93
C MET A 106 0.38 6.45 6.80
N ALA A 107 0.30 7.77 6.66
CA ALA A 107 1.12 8.52 5.74
C ALA A 107 2.54 8.63 6.28
N THR A 108 3.52 8.19 5.49
CA THR A 108 4.94 8.32 5.80
C THR A 108 5.61 9.34 4.88
N ALA A 109 6.52 10.15 5.42
CA ALA A 109 7.20 11.20 4.67
C ALA A 109 8.59 10.75 4.19
N LEU A 110 8.94 11.21 2.98
CA LEU A 110 10.30 11.18 2.45
C LEU A 110 10.95 12.54 2.64
N LYS A 111 12.09 12.56 3.36
CA LYS A 111 12.97 13.72 3.45
C LYS A 111 14.14 13.54 2.49
N VAL A 112 14.38 14.52 1.63
CA VAL A 112 15.51 14.51 0.69
C VAL A 112 16.54 15.53 1.13
N LEU A 113 17.76 15.08 1.38
CA LEU A 113 18.89 15.94 1.71
C LEU A 113 19.59 16.40 0.42
N PRO A 114 19.94 17.69 0.30
CA PRO A 114 20.72 18.18 -0.83
C PRO A 114 22.10 17.51 -0.86
N ALA A 115 22.70 17.47 -2.05
CA ALA A 115 24.07 16.98 -2.20
C ALA A 115 25.01 17.86 -1.36
N PRO A 116 26.00 17.26 -0.66
CA PRO A 116 27.07 18.03 -0.04
C PRO A 116 27.72 18.93 -1.09
N PRO A 117 28.03 20.19 -0.77
CA PRO A 117 28.77 21.05 -1.68
C PRO A 117 30.12 20.39 -2.01
N PRO A 118 30.61 20.49 -3.26
CA PRO A 118 31.95 20.01 -3.59
C PRO A 118 32.94 20.75 -2.68
N GLN A 119 33.63 20.02 -1.81
CA GLN A 119 34.63 20.62 -0.94
C GLN A 119 35.74 21.19 -1.81
N ALA A 120 35.85 22.52 -1.83
CA ALA A 120 36.95 23.25 -2.46
C ALA A 120 38.22 23.04 -1.60
N GLY A 121 38.79 21.84 -1.71
CA GLY A 121 39.78 21.32 -0.78
C GLY A 121 41.10 20.90 -1.41
N ASP A 122 41.47 21.40 -2.60
CA ASP A 122 42.75 21.03 -3.23
C ASP A 122 43.45 22.18 -4.01
N LEU A 123 43.20 23.45 -3.67
CA LEU A 123 43.97 24.57 -4.23
C LEU A 123 45.31 24.84 -3.53
N ARG A 124 45.74 23.97 -2.60
CA ARG A 124 47.00 24.10 -1.86
C ARG A 124 48.25 23.89 -2.74
N PHE A 125 48.11 23.49 -4.00
CA PHE A 125 49.24 23.27 -4.92
C PHE A 125 49.58 24.45 -5.84
N GLN A 126 48.98 25.64 -5.67
CA GLN A 126 49.28 26.81 -6.50
C GLN A 126 50.25 27.82 -5.87
N GLN A 127 50.72 27.58 -4.64
CA GLN A 127 51.70 28.46 -3.99
C GLN A 127 52.99 27.71 -3.72
N VAL A 128 53.66 27.29 -4.79
CA VAL A 128 55.11 27.00 -4.78
C VAL A 128 55.80 28.21 -5.38
N ASP A 129 56.42 28.98 -4.49
CA ASP A 129 57.54 29.92 -4.65
C ASP A 129 57.63 30.74 -5.96
N ALA A 130 57.27 32.02 -5.88
CA ALA A 130 57.90 33.03 -6.75
C ALA A 130 59.21 33.49 -6.08
N PRO A 131 60.40 33.28 -6.69
CA PRO A 131 61.62 33.87 -6.17
C PRO A 131 61.61 35.39 -6.39
N TYR A 132 62.22 36.06 -5.40
CA TYR A 132 62.39 37.50 -5.18
C TYR A 132 62.61 38.36 -6.43
#